data_AF-A0A954VS90-F1
#
_entry.id   AF-A0A954VS90-F1
#
_cell.length_a   1.000
_cell.length_b   1.000
_cell.length_c   1.000
_cell.angle_alpha   90.00
_cell.angle_beta   90.00
_cell.angle_gamma   90.00
#
_symmetry.space_group_name_H-M   'P 1'
#
loop_
_entity.id
_entity.type
_entity.pdbx_description
1 polymer ?
#
loop_
_entity_poly.entity_id
_entity_poly.type
_entity_poly.pdbx_seq_one_letter_code
_entity_poly.pdbx_strand_id
1 'polypeptide(L)'
;GFDLNDDGLIDRADISVWVNELSNTWLGDANLDGRLNSADLVLVFQAGKFEQDVEALWHEGDWTGDLRFDSRDFIASFEGCWEGQSGGDCGPRELTTVPEPSRMNWAMVVAVLWLSRRLVCFKNPHCNTRSY
;
A
#
# COMPACT_ATOMS: atom_id res chain seq x y z
N GLY A 1 0.38 5.09 19.02
CA GLY A 1 0.75 5.94 17.89
C GLY A 1 2.23 5.79 17.57
N PHE A 2 2.58 6.01 16.30
CA PHE A 2 3.96 6.09 15.81
C PHE A 2 4.16 7.48 15.22
N ASP A 3 5.31 8.08 15.46
CA ASP A 3 5.78 9.28 14.75
C ASP A 3 6.28 8.83 13.37
N LEU A 4 5.60 9.27 12.32
CA LEU A 4 5.82 8.89 10.92
C LEU A 4 6.48 10.01 10.12
N ASN A 5 6.42 11.25 10.60
CA ASN A 5 7.01 12.40 9.93
C ASN A 5 8.37 12.85 10.55
N ASP A 6 8.82 12.18 11.62
CA ASP A 6 10.07 12.40 12.37
C ASP A 6 10.17 13.82 12.96
N ASP A 7 9.03 14.40 13.34
CA ASP A 7 8.97 15.72 13.99
C ASP A 7 9.00 15.66 15.53
N GLY A 8 8.97 14.45 16.11
CA GLY A 8 9.02 14.20 17.53
C GLY A 8 7.66 14.33 18.24
N LEU A 9 6.57 14.55 17.50
CA LEU A 9 5.20 14.57 17.99
C LEU A 9 4.43 13.37 17.42
N ILE A 10 3.32 13.02 18.06
CA ILE A 10 2.37 12.03 17.53
C ILE A 10 1.05 12.77 17.37
N ASP A 11 0.77 13.25 16.15
CA ASP A 11 -0.36 14.09 15.84
C ASP A 11 -0.99 13.81 14.46
N ARG A 12 -1.83 14.73 13.97
CA ARG A 12 -2.55 14.56 12.71
C ARG A 12 -1.62 14.53 11.49
N ALA A 13 -0.41 15.07 11.59
CA ALA A 13 0.58 15.03 10.53
C ALA A 13 1.05 13.60 10.28
N ASP A 14 1.20 12.78 11.33
CA ASP A 14 1.53 11.36 11.20
C ASP A 14 0.43 10.58 10.47
N ILE A 15 -0.82 10.85 10.84
CA ILE A 15 -1.98 10.23 10.18
C ILE A 15 -2.01 10.61 8.71
N SER A 16 -1.67 11.85 8.37
CA SER A 16 -1.56 12.28 6.97
C SER A 16 -0.50 11.49 6.21
N VAL A 17 0.66 11.23 6.81
CA VAL A 17 1.71 10.37 6.21
C VAL A 17 1.18 8.94 6.04
N TRP A 18 0.53 8.40 7.06
CA TRP A 18 -0.03 7.05 6.98
C TRP A 18 -1.08 6.92 5.87
N VAL A 19 -2.05 7.83 5.81
CA VAL A 19 -3.16 7.79 4.83
C VAL A 19 -2.66 8.02 3.41
N ASN A 20 -1.79 9.02 3.20
CA ASN A 20 -1.39 9.44 1.86
C ASN A 20 -0.17 8.69 1.31
N GLU A 21 0.81 8.36 2.16
CA GLU A 21 2.10 7.84 1.69
C GLU A 21 2.25 6.33 1.93
N LEU A 22 1.73 5.81 3.05
CA LEU A 22 1.89 4.39 3.40
C LEU A 22 0.73 3.53 2.89
N SER A 23 -0.50 3.93 3.22
CA SER A 23 -1.71 3.18 2.91
C SER A 23 -2.35 3.61 1.59
N ASN A 24 -2.01 4.80 1.08
CA ASN A 24 -2.56 5.38 -0.14
C ASN A 24 -4.08 5.23 -0.22
N THR A 25 -4.76 5.61 0.86
CA THR A 25 -6.21 5.46 1.05
C THR A 25 -6.82 6.81 1.42
N TRP A 26 -8.07 6.82 1.86
CA TRP A 26 -8.77 7.98 2.41
C TRP A 26 -9.04 7.77 3.90
N LEU A 27 -9.10 8.87 4.66
CA LEU A 27 -9.68 8.85 6.00
C LEU A 27 -11.11 8.31 5.89
N GLY A 28 -11.49 7.34 6.71
CA GLY A 28 -12.82 6.72 6.66
C GLY A 28 -12.88 5.38 5.92
N ASP A 29 -11.95 5.09 5.01
CA ASP A 29 -11.93 3.84 4.24
C ASP A 29 -11.49 2.69 5.15
N ALA A 30 -12.46 1.95 5.68
CA ALA A 30 -12.24 0.96 6.73
C ALA A 30 -11.75 -0.38 6.17
N ASN A 31 -12.10 -0.69 4.92
CA ASN A 31 -11.70 -1.93 4.25
C ASN A 31 -10.44 -1.76 3.37
N LEU A 32 -9.92 -0.54 3.24
CA LEU A 32 -8.77 -0.15 2.43
C LEU A 32 -8.95 -0.45 0.94
N ASP A 33 -10.17 -0.31 0.42
CA ASP A 33 -10.48 -0.52 -1.01
C ASP A 33 -10.22 0.74 -1.87
N GLY A 34 -9.71 1.80 -1.25
CA GLY A 34 -9.39 3.07 -1.86
C GLY A 34 -10.58 4.01 -1.96
N ARG A 35 -11.72 3.68 -1.35
CA ARG A 35 -12.95 4.48 -1.38
C ARG A 35 -13.54 4.57 0.02
N LEU A 36 -14.03 5.75 0.36
CA LEU A 36 -14.91 5.92 1.52
C LEU A 36 -16.36 5.90 1.05
N ASN A 37 -17.10 4.86 1.44
CA ASN A 37 -18.50 4.71 1.11
C ASN A 37 -19.32 4.10 2.26
N SER A 38 -20.61 3.86 1.99
CA SER A 38 -21.52 3.30 3.00
C SER A 38 -21.12 1.91 3.52
N ALA A 39 -20.39 1.11 2.74
CA ALA A 39 -19.90 -0.21 3.16
C ALA A 39 -18.88 -0.09 4.29
N ASP A 40 -18.00 0.92 4.25
CA ASP A 40 -17.04 1.20 5.33
C ASP A 40 -17.77 1.53 6.63
N LEU A 41 -18.80 2.37 6.55
CA LEU A 41 -19.62 2.73 7.71
C LEU A 41 -20.33 1.50 8.29
N VAL A 42 -20.91 0.65 7.43
CA VAL A 42 -21.53 -0.59 7.88
C VAL A 42 -20.50 -1.50 8.56
N LEU A 43 -19.28 -1.59 8.03
CA LEU A 43 -18.21 -2.42 8.57
C LEU A 43 -17.77 -1.97 9.97
N VAL A 44 -17.54 -0.66 10.18
CA VAL A 44 -17.12 -0.15 11.50
C VAL A 44 -18.25 -0.23 12.53
N PHE A 45 -19.51 -0.03 12.12
CA PHE A 45 -20.64 -0.21 13.03
C PHE A 45 -20.92 -1.68 13.36
N GLN A 46 -20.57 -2.62 12.47
CA GLN A 46 -20.61 -4.05 12.79
C GLN A 46 -19.59 -4.45 13.87
N ALA A 47 -18.46 -3.74 13.98
CA ALA A 47 -17.51 -3.93 15.07
C ALA A 47 -18.10 -3.52 16.44
N GLY A 48 -19.09 -2.62 16.44
CA GLY A 48 -19.88 -2.27 17.62
C GLY A 48 -19.10 -1.50 18.69
N LYS A 49 -18.01 -0.80 18.33
CA LYS A 49 -17.13 -0.05 19.25
C LYS A 49 -17.43 1.45 19.33
N PHE A 50 -18.44 1.93 18.59
CA PHE A 50 -18.79 3.35 18.55
C PHE A 50 -19.16 3.89 19.94
N GLU A 51 -18.48 4.96 20.36
CA GLU A 51 -18.65 5.63 21.66
C GLU A 51 -18.43 4.70 22.87
N GLN A 52 -17.72 3.59 22.66
CA GLN A 52 -17.34 2.70 23.75
C GLN A 52 -15.91 2.98 24.20
N ASP A 53 -15.68 2.85 25.50
CA ASP A 53 -14.33 2.92 26.07
C ASP A 53 -13.59 1.58 25.87
N VAL A 54 -13.36 1.22 24.62
CA VAL A 54 -12.64 0.01 24.20
C VAL A 54 -11.69 0.36 23.06
N GLU A 55 -10.59 -0.38 22.99
CA GLU A 55 -9.61 -0.21 21.93
C GLU A 55 -10.22 -0.54 20.56
N ALA A 56 -10.12 0.39 19.62
CA ALA A 56 -10.54 0.24 18.23
C ALA A 56 -9.33 0.32 17.30
N LEU A 57 -9.34 -0.51 16.25
CA LEU A 57 -8.39 -0.46 15.16
C LEU A 57 -8.96 0.36 13.99
N TRP A 58 -8.13 0.62 12.98
CA TRP A 58 -8.52 1.32 11.75
C TRP A 58 -9.79 0.75 11.11
N HIS A 59 -9.83 -0.57 10.92
CA HIS A 59 -10.99 -1.28 10.34
C HIS A 59 -12.19 -1.36 11.29
N GLU A 60 -12.08 -0.82 12.50
CA GLU A 60 -13.15 -0.76 13.49
C GLU A 60 -13.61 0.69 13.75
N GLY A 61 -12.97 1.66 13.09
CA GLY A 61 -13.37 3.07 13.09
C GLY A 61 -12.37 4.04 13.73
N ASP A 62 -11.22 3.60 14.23
CA ASP A 62 -10.18 4.51 14.75
C ASP A 62 -9.40 5.15 13.59
N TRP A 63 -9.89 6.31 13.12
CA TRP A 63 -9.27 7.08 12.03
C TRP A 63 -8.45 8.27 12.56
N THR A 64 -8.55 8.56 13.86
CA THR A 64 -7.72 9.55 14.56
C THR A 64 -6.48 8.94 15.22
N GLY A 65 -6.36 7.61 15.23
CA GLY A 65 -5.18 6.89 15.72
C GLY A 65 -5.02 6.92 17.25
N ASP A 66 -6.10 7.19 17.98
CA ASP A 66 -6.09 7.31 19.44
C ASP A 66 -6.66 6.09 20.18
N LEU A 67 -6.85 4.99 19.43
CA LEU A 67 -7.37 3.71 19.87
C LEU A 67 -8.84 3.75 20.27
N ARG A 68 -9.61 4.75 19.86
CA ARG A 68 -11.06 4.78 20.09
C ARG A 68 -11.81 5.05 18.79
N PHE A 69 -13.05 4.59 18.76
CA PHE A 69 -13.98 4.95 17.71
C PHE A 69 -15.09 5.82 18.30
N ASP A 70 -14.99 7.13 18.08
CA ASP A 70 -15.98 8.10 18.56
C ASP A 70 -16.36 9.13 17.49
N SER A 71 -17.18 10.10 17.88
CA SER A 71 -17.65 11.15 17.00
C SER A 71 -16.52 11.96 16.32
N ARG A 72 -15.31 12.02 16.91
CA ARG A 72 -14.15 12.70 16.31
C ARG A 72 -13.63 11.96 15.10
N ASP A 73 -13.58 10.63 15.14
CA ASP A 73 -13.25 9.80 13.97
C ASP A 73 -14.29 10.01 12.87
N PHE A 74 -15.56 10.03 13.25
CA PHE A 74 -16.65 10.24 12.29
C PHE A 74 -16.52 11.59 11.57
N ILE A 75 -16.20 12.66 12.31
CA ILE A 75 -15.92 13.99 11.73
C ILE A 75 -14.67 13.94 10.85
N ALA A 76 -13.60 13.27 11.30
CA ALA A 76 -12.35 13.15 10.54
C ALA A 76 -12.57 12.44 9.20
N SER A 77 -13.49 11.47 9.11
CA SER A 77 -13.81 10.81 7.84
C SER A 77 -14.40 11.75 6.79
N PHE A 78 -15.15 12.77 7.21
CA PHE A 78 -15.72 13.78 6.31
C PHE A 78 -14.71 14.82 5.84
N GLU A 79 -13.55 14.93 6.49
CA GLU A 79 -12.43 15.71 5.97
C GLU A 79 -11.73 15.00 4.80
N GLY A 80 -12.02 13.70 4.60
CA GLY A 80 -11.59 12.91 3.45
C GLY A 80 -12.47 13.09 2.20
N CYS A 81 -12.15 12.32 1.14
CA CYS A 81 -12.91 12.32 -0.11
C CYS A 81 -14.07 11.31 0.01
N TRP A 82 -15.31 11.80 0.07
CA TRP A 82 -16.53 10.98 0.21
C TRP A 82 -17.23 10.75 -1.14
N GLU A 83 -17.79 9.55 -1.35
CA GLU A 83 -18.69 9.20 -2.47
C GLU A 83 -19.98 10.04 -2.44
N GLY A 84 -19.91 11.27 -2.93
CA GLY A 84 -21.03 12.21 -2.93
C GLY A 84 -20.65 13.68 -3.02
N GLN A 85 -19.35 14.02 -2.94
CA GLN A 85 -18.91 15.40 -3.14
C GLN A 85 -19.02 15.76 -4.64
N SER A 86 -20.01 16.58 -4.97
CA SER A 86 -20.26 17.09 -6.32
C SER A 86 -19.11 17.98 -6.78
N GLY A 87 -18.07 17.40 -7.39
CA GLY A 87 -16.98 18.16 -7.99
C GLY A 87 -15.64 17.44 -8.17
N GLY A 88 -15.44 16.26 -7.58
CA GLY A 88 -14.21 15.49 -7.78
C GLY A 88 -14.52 14.01 -7.81
N ASP A 89 -14.10 13.33 -8.88
CA ASP A 89 -14.04 11.86 -8.89
C ASP A 89 -13.09 11.43 -7.77
N CYS A 90 -13.62 11.16 -6.59
CA CYS A 90 -12.98 10.36 -5.55
C CYS A 90 -12.89 8.92 -6.07
N GLY A 91 -12.08 8.70 -7.11
CA GLY A 91 -11.80 7.38 -7.64
C GLY A 91 -10.98 6.57 -6.64
N PRO A 92 -10.92 5.24 -6.80
CA PRO A 92 -10.02 4.42 -6.01
C PRO A 92 -8.60 4.99 -6.13
N ARG A 93 -7.93 5.20 -5.00
CA ARG A 93 -6.49 5.42 -4.98
C ARG A 93 -5.84 4.09 -5.33
N GLU A 94 -5.59 3.88 -6.61
CA GLU A 94 -4.86 2.70 -7.08
C GLU A 94 -3.50 2.65 -6.37
N LEU A 95 -3.22 1.54 -5.68
CA LEU A 95 -1.89 1.29 -5.13
C LEU A 95 -0.91 1.31 -6.30
N THR A 96 -0.03 2.31 -6.33
CA THR A 96 1.06 2.40 -7.31
C THR A 96 1.85 1.11 -7.23
N THR A 97 1.69 0.26 -8.24
CA THR A 97 2.45 -0.99 -8.36
C THR A 97 3.92 -0.62 -8.39
N VAL A 98 4.61 -0.82 -7.26
CA VAL A 98 6.06 -0.63 -7.17
C VAL A 98 6.68 -1.60 -8.16
N PRO A 99 7.41 -1.14 -9.20
CA PRO A 99 8.06 -2.05 -10.13
C PRO A 99 9.03 -2.92 -9.35
N GLU A 100 8.78 -4.24 -9.29
CA GLU A 100 9.70 -5.16 -8.64
C GLU A 100 11.11 -4.99 -9.25
N PRO A 101 12.20 -5.03 -8.44
CA PRO A 101 13.55 -4.95 -8.97
C PRO A 101 13.72 -6.07 -9.99
N SER A 102 13.89 -5.68 -11.25
CA SER A 102 13.68 -6.54 -12.40
C SER A 102 14.59 -7.76 -12.36
N ARG A 103 14.05 -8.93 -11.97
CA ARG A 103 14.74 -10.23 -12.13
C ARG A 103 15.08 -10.53 -13.60
N MET A 104 14.51 -9.76 -14.53
CA MET A 104 14.74 -9.81 -15.97
C MET A 104 16.21 -9.55 -16.37
N ASN A 105 16.94 -8.71 -15.62
CA ASN A 105 18.34 -8.41 -15.97
C ASN A 105 19.25 -9.63 -15.82
N TRP A 106 18.99 -10.48 -14.82
CA TRP A 106 19.81 -11.68 -14.58
C TRP A 106 19.55 -12.78 -15.61
N ALA A 107 18.29 -12.97 -16.04
CA ALA A 107 17.96 -13.93 -17.07
C ALA A 107 18.62 -13.58 -18.43
N MET A 108 18.65 -12.28 -18.79
CA MET A 108 19.33 -11.83 -20.00
C MET A 108 20.86 -11.96 -19.92
N VAL A 109 21.47 -11.64 -18.78
CA VAL A 109 22.92 -11.82 -18.56
C VAL A 109 23.32 -13.29 -18.66
N VAL A 110 22.55 -14.21 -18.06
CA VAL A 110 22.81 -15.65 -18.15
C VAL A 110 22.65 -16.17 -19.58
N ALA A 111 21.65 -15.69 -20.33
CA ALA A 111 21.44 -16.08 -21.72
C ALA A 111 22.60 -15.61 -22.64
N VAL A 112 23.09 -14.38 -22.45
CA VAL A 112 24.23 -13.83 -23.21
C VAL A 112 25.52 -14.57 -22.89
N LEU A 113 25.77 -14.93 -21.63
CA LEU A 113 26.92 -15.73 -21.21
C LEU A 113 26.86 -17.17 -21.76
N TRP A 114 25.67 -17.76 -21.89
CA TRP A 114 25.46 -19.06 -22.52
C TRP A 114 25.69 -19.03 -24.03
N LEU A 115 25.16 -18.01 -24.72
CA LEU A 115 25.27 -17.85 -26.17
C LEU A 115 26.71 -17.53 -26.60
N SER A 116 27.41 -16.66 -25.87
CA SER A 116 28.81 -16.33 -26.14
C SER A 116 29.75 -17.53 -26.01
N ARG A 117 29.52 -18.42 -25.03
CA ARG A 117 30.28 -19.68 -24.89
C ARG A 117 30.06 -20.64 -26.07
N ARG A 118 28.83 -20.71 -26.60
CA ARG A 118 28.51 -21.56 -27.77
C ARG A 118 29.15 -21.05 -29.06
N LEU A 119 29.20 -19.73 -29.25
CA LEU A 119 29.79 -19.11 -30.43
C LEU A 119 31.32 -19.25 -30.47
N VAL A 120 31.99 -19.24 -29.31
CA VAL A 120 33.45 -19.45 -29.21
C VAL A 120 33.87 -20.85 -29.64
N CYS A 121 33.13 -21.91 -29.27
CA CYS A 121 33.46 -23.26 -29.75
C CYS A 121 33.10 -23.50 -31.23
N PHE A 122 32.10 -22.80 -31.80
CA PHE A 122 31.77 -22.95 -33.22
C PHE A 122 32.89 -22.44 -34.14
N LYS A 123 33.67 -21.45 -33.69
CA LYS A 123 34.71 -20.81 -34.50
C LYS A 123 36.11 -21.43 -34.30
N ASN A 124 36.28 -22.37 -33.39
CA ASN A 124 37.59 -22.96 -33.06
C ASN A 124 37.56 -24.50 -33.17
N PRO A 125 38.16 -25.12 -34.22
CA PRO A 125 38.08 -26.57 -34.48
C PRO A 125 38.81 -27.45 -33.45
N HIS A 126 39.43 -26.86 -32.42
CA HIS A 126 40.07 -27.58 -31.31
C HIS A 126 39.17 -27.76 -30.08
N CYS A 127 37.91 -27.30 -30.08
CA CYS A 127 37.01 -27.36 -28.91
C CYS A 127 36.41 -28.75 -28.62
N ASN A 128 36.72 -29.79 -29.39
CA ASN A 128 36.13 -31.13 -29.20
C ASN A 128 37.18 -32.22 -29.05
N THR A 129 37.94 -32.19 -27.96
CA THR A 129 38.58 -33.38 -27.41
C THR A 129 38.41 -33.40 -25.89
N ARG A 130 37.25 -33.87 -25.44
CA ARG A 130 37.18 -34.69 -24.23
C ARG A 130 36.46 -35.99 -24.61
N SER A 131 37.27 -36.98 -24.93
CA SER A 131 36.95 -38.39 -24.76
C SER A 131 36.54 -38.62 -23.30
N TYR A 132 35.47 -39.40 -23.13
CA TYR A 132 35.02 -40.16 -21.95
C TYR A 132 35.42 -39.67 -20.55
#